data_AF-A0A9Q3K363-F1
#
_entry.id   AF-A0A9Q3K363-F1
#
_cell.length_a   1.000
_cell.length_b   1.000
_cell.length_c   1.000
_cell.angle_alpha   90.00
_cell.angle_beta   90.00
_cell.angle_gamma   90.00
#
_symmetry.space_group_name_H-M   'P 1'
#
loop_
_entity.id
_entity.type
_entity.pdbx_description
1 polymer ?
#
loop_
_entity_poly.entity_id
_entity_poly.type
_entity_poly.pdbx_seq_one_letter_code
_entity_poly.pdbx_strand_id
1 'polypeptide(L)'
;MDLPPLSFHASLKEQWDEEEEPEEIEAVIKIVPPAYHHYLDVFSKVKAEKPPPHCTCDHHIKLEGLLPPVDVIYSLSKHESETLQAYISENVEKAFIRPSSSSTGAPVVFVKKKDVGLCLCVD
;
A
#
# COMPACT_ATOMS: atom_id res chain seq x y z
N MET A 1 17.34 -17.69 -37.64
CA MET A 1 16.59 -16.42 -37.55
C MET A 1 16.75 -15.95 -36.12
N ASP A 2 17.82 -15.20 -35.88
CA ASP A 2 18.23 -14.78 -34.56
C ASP A 2 17.38 -13.58 -34.11
N LEU A 3 16.74 -13.71 -32.96
CA LEU A 3 16.02 -12.61 -32.30
C LEU A 3 17.04 -11.66 -31.68
N PRO A 4 16.89 -10.33 -31.85
CA PRO A 4 17.77 -9.38 -31.19
C PRO A 4 17.49 -9.34 -29.68
N PRO A 5 18.52 -9.08 -28.84
CA PRO A 5 18.33 -8.93 -27.41
C PRO A 5 17.51 -7.67 -27.13
N LEU A 6 16.48 -7.80 -26.30
CA LEU A 6 15.75 -6.67 -25.74
C LEU A 6 16.73 -5.86 -24.89
N SER A 7 17.20 -4.75 -25.45
CA SER A 7 17.81 -3.69 -24.67
C SER A 7 16.73 -3.14 -23.74
N PHE A 8 16.83 -3.51 -22.46
CA PHE A 8 16.19 -2.74 -21.40
C PHE A 8 16.85 -1.36 -21.41
N HIS A 9 16.27 -0.47 -22.21
CA HIS A 9 16.68 0.90 -22.32
C HIS A 9 16.63 1.51 -20.92
N ALA A 10 17.77 2.05 -20.49
CA ALA A 10 17.84 2.93 -19.35
C ALA A 10 16.78 4.03 -19.52
N SER A 11 15.70 3.93 -18.74
CA SER A 11 14.64 4.94 -18.63
C SER A 11 13.82 4.66 -17.38
N LEU A 12 14.49 4.56 -16.23
CA LEU A 12 13.84 4.42 -14.92
C LEU A 12 14.48 5.32 -13.87
N LYS A 13 15.13 6.39 -14.31
CA LYS A 13 15.78 7.38 -13.43
C LYS A 13 15.17 8.78 -13.51
N GLU A 14 14.17 8.98 -14.37
CA GLU A 14 13.63 10.32 -14.67
C GLU A 14 12.11 10.37 -14.49
N GLN A 15 11.57 9.63 -13.52
CA GLN A 15 10.13 9.61 -13.28
C GLN A 15 9.69 9.85 -11.84
N TRP A 16 10.60 10.30 -10.98
CA TRP A 16 10.28 10.74 -9.61
C TRP A 16 11.00 12.04 -9.25
N ASP A 17 10.66 13.08 -9.98
CA ASP A 17 10.69 14.45 -9.46
C ASP A 17 9.23 14.90 -9.31
N GLU A 18 8.55 14.39 -8.29
CA GLU A 18 7.41 15.11 -7.73
C GLU A 18 8.00 16.15 -6.78
N GLU A 19 7.85 17.42 -7.14
CA GLU A 19 8.21 18.55 -6.27
C GLU A 19 7.44 18.40 -4.95
N GLU A 20 8.15 18.00 -3.90
CA GLU A 20 7.62 18.03 -2.54
C GLU A 20 7.38 19.49 -2.14
N GLU A 21 6.16 19.77 -1.65
CA GLU A 21 5.78 21.10 -1.20
C GLU A 21 6.77 21.57 -0.12
N PRO A 22 7.38 22.76 -0.27
CA PRO A 22 8.47 23.22 0.60
C PRO A 22 8.05 23.35 2.08
N GLU A 23 6.76 23.53 2.36
CA GLU A 23 6.22 23.58 3.71
C GLU A 23 6.26 22.22 4.44
N GLU A 24 6.09 21.10 3.72
CA GLU A 24 6.17 19.76 4.32
C GLU A 24 7.61 19.38 4.66
N ILE A 25 8.55 19.69 3.76
CA ILE A 25 9.98 19.43 3.98
C ILE A 25 10.47 20.17 5.23
N GLU A 26 10.11 21.44 5.39
CA GLU A 26 10.51 22.23 6.56
C GLU A 26 9.91 21.67 7.87
N ALA A 27 8.65 21.21 7.83
CA ALA A 27 8.02 20.56 8.97
C ALA A 27 8.75 19.26 9.35
N VAL A 28 9.18 18.46 8.36
CA VAL A 28 9.94 17.22 8.58
C VAL A 28 11.34 17.52 9.14
N ILE A 29 12.07 18.49 8.59
CA ILE A 29 13.42 18.89 9.06
C ILE A 29 13.41 19.28 10.53
N LYS A 30 12.36 19.97 10.98
CA LYS A 30 12.20 20.40 12.37
C LYS A 30 12.03 19.24 13.36
N ILE A 31 11.46 18.11 12.90
CA ILE A 31 11.16 16.95 13.74
C ILE A 31 12.30 15.91 13.68
N VAL A 32 12.91 15.74 12.50
CA VAL A 32 13.93 14.72 12.26
C VAL A 32 15.28 15.16 12.82
N PRO A 33 15.95 14.34 13.65
CA PRO A 33 17.28 14.67 14.17
C PRO A 33 18.30 14.93 13.04
N PRO A 34 19.27 15.85 13.22
CA PRO A 34 20.23 16.21 12.17
C PRO A 34 21.01 15.03 11.58
N ALA A 35 21.25 13.98 12.37
CA ALA A 35 21.93 12.77 11.92
C ALA A 35 21.17 11.97 10.84
N TYR A 36 19.89 12.28 10.58
CA TYR A 36 19.04 11.61 9.60
C TYR A 36 18.56 12.54 8.48
N HIS A 37 19.09 13.76 8.39
CA HIS A 37 18.67 14.74 7.35
C HIS A 37 18.99 14.29 5.92
N HIS A 38 19.88 13.31 5.73
CA HIS A 38 20.10 12.68 4.42
C HIS A 38 19.04 11.64 4.04
N TYR A 39 18.08 11.34 4.93
CA TYR A 39 16.94 10.44 4.70
C TYR A 39 15.59 11.16 4.82
N LEU A 40 15.54 12.48 4.61
CA LEU A 40 14.28 13.25 4.75
C LEU A 40 13.16 12.72 3.84
N ASP A 41 13.53 12.19 2.68
CA ASP A 41 12.63 11.54 1.74
C ASP A 41 11.88 10.34 2.33
N VAL A 42 12.50 9.59 3.25
CA VAL A 42 11.86 8.44 3.94
C VAL A 42 10.73 8.90 4.88
N PHE A 43 10.78 10.15 5.34
CA PHE A 43 9.76 10.73 6.22
C PHE A 43 8.65 11.46 5.45
N SER A 44 8.71 11.47 4.12
CA SER A 44 7.69 12.06 3.25
C SER A 44 6.40 11.24 3.30
N LYS A 45 5.30 11.88 3.67
CA LYS A 45 3.98 11.24 3.69
C LYS A 45 3.52 10.83 2.29
N VAL A 46 3.72 11.72 1.31
CA VAL A 46 3.34 11.47 -0.09
C VAL A 46 4.06 10.25 -0.64
N LYS A 47 5.37 10.10 -0.37
CA LYS A 47 6.13 8.91 -0.78
C LYS A 47 5.69 7.66 -0.03
N ALA A 48 5.40 7.78 1.27
CA ALA A 48 4.93 6.66 2.08
C ALA A 48 3.54 6.14 1.68
N GLU A 49 2.71 6.98 1.05
CA GLU A 49 1.39 6.59 0.53
C GLU A 49 1.43 5.88 -0.83
N LYS A 50 2.63 5.58 -1.36
CA LYS A 50 2.81 4.85 -2.61
C LYS A 50 3.46 3.49 -2.35
N PRO A 51 2.96 2.41 -2.98
CA PRO A 51 3.56 1.10 -2.80
C PRO A 51 4.99 1.13 -3.39
N PRO A 52 5.94 0.42 -2.75
CA PRO A 52 7.28 0.31 -3.30
C PRO A 52 7.23 -0.38 -4.67
N PRO A 53 8.17 -0.05 -5.57
CA PRO A 53 8.25 -0.69 -6.87
C PRO A 53 8.55 -2.19 -6.71
N HIS A 54 8.00 -3.00 -7.61
CA HIS A 54 8.27 -4.44 -7.66
C HIS A 54 9.77 -4.71 -7.75
N CYS A 55 10.25 -5.65 -6.94
CA CYS A 55 11.66 -5.98 -6.84
C CYS A 55 11.91 -7.50 -6.74
N THR A 56 13.17 -7.92 -6.76
CA THR A 56 13.54 -9.35 -6.65
C THR A 56 13.19 -9.99 -5.30
N CYS A 57 12.78 -9.18 -4.32
CA CYS A 57 12.47 -9.59 -2.96
C CYS A 57 10.97 -9.45 -2.62
N ASP A 58 10.10 -9.37 -3.64
CA ASP A 58 8.66 -9.28 -3.42
C ASP A 58 8.13 -10.47 -2.60
N HIS A 59 7.19 -10.19 -1.70
CA HIS A 59 6.62 -11.22 -0.84
C HIS A 59 5.82 -12.23 -1.67
N HIS A 60 6.27 -13.49 -1.67
CA HIS A 60 5.59 -14.59 -2.32
C HIS A 60 4.97 -15.53 -1.29
N ILE A 61 3.65 -15.71 -1.37
CA ILE A 61 2.92 -16.69 -0.57
C ILE A 61 2.90 -18.02 -1.34
N LYS A 62 3.71 -18.97 -0.90
CA LYS A 62 3.73 -20.32 -1.45
C LYS A 62 2.61 -21.16 -0.84
N LEU A 63 1.72 -21.68 -1.68
CA LEU A 63 0.63 -22.55 -1.24
C LEU A 63 1.11 -24.00 -1.14
N GLU A 64 0.81 -24.68 -0.02
CA GLU A 64 1.11 -26.09 0.20
C GLU A 64 -0.07 -26.99 -0.19
N GLY A 65 -0.48 -26.94 -1.47
CA GLY A 65 -1.52 -27.82 -2.02
C GLY A 65 -2.77 -27.07 -2.49
N LEU A 66 -3.92 -27.34 -1.85
CA LEU A 66 -5.22 -26.81 -2.26
C LEU A 66 -5.34 -25.30 -2.00
N LEU A 67 -6.14 -24.63 -2.82
CA LEU A 67 -6.49 -23.22 -2.62
C LEU A 67 -7.25 -23.05 -1.29
N PRO A 68 -7.07 -21.91 -0.58
CA PRO A 68 -7.88 -21.61 0.57
C PRO A 68 -9.37 -21.53 0.15
N PRO A 69 -10.29 -21.99 1.01
CA PRO A 69 -11.71 -21.87 0.75
C PRO A 69 -12.13 -20.39 0.79
N VAL A 70 -13.23 -20.06 0.11
CA VAL A 70 -13.92 -18.78 0.30
C VAL A 70 -14.67 -18.85 1.61
N ASP A 71 -14.35 -17.95 2.54
CA ASP A 71 -15.06 -17.87 3.82
C ASP A 71 -16.37 -17.09 3.71
N VAL A 72 -17.21 -17.21 4.74
CA VAL A 72 -18.49 -16.51 4.85
C VAL A 72 -18.26 -15.02 5.12
N ILE A 73 -18.91 -14.16 4.34
CA ILE A 73 -18.88 -12.71 4.58
C ILE A 73 -19.80 -12.36 5.75
N TYR A 74 -19.26 -11.74 6.79
CA TYR A 74 -20.02 -11.27 7.94
C TYR A 74 -20.89 -10.05 7.59
N SER A 75 -22.06 -9.96 8.22
CA SER A 75 -22.92 -8.78 8.09
C SER A 75 -22.32 -7.60 8.84
N LEU A 76 -22.17 -6.48 8.16
CA LEU A 76 -21.66 -5.23 8.75
C LEU A 76 -22.80 -4.31 9.15
N SER A 77 -22.62 -3.58 10.25
CA SER A 77 -23.48 -2.44 10.58
C SER A 77 -23.29 -1.30 9.57
N LYS A 78 -24.22 -0.35 9.55
CA LYS A 78 -24.13 0.82 8.65
C LYS A 78 -22.80 1.58 8.82
N HIS A 79 -22.40 1.83 10.06
CA HIS A 79 -21.15 2.54 10.37
C HIS A 79 -19.91 1.77 9.90
N GLU A 80 -19.89 0.44 10.09
CA GLU A 80 -18.81 -0.42 9.60
C GLU A 80 -18.75 -0.46 8.06
N SER A 81 -19.90 -0.49 7.40
CA SER A 81 -19.97 -0.46 5.93
C SER A 81 -19.46 0.86 5.36
N GLU A 82 -19.82 1.99 5.97
CA GLU A 82 -19.31 3.32 5.58
C GLU A 82 -17.79 3.41 5.80
N THR A 83 -17.31 2.88 6.93
CA THR A 83 -15.87 2.81 7.23
C THR A 83 -15.12 1.94 6.22
N LEU A 84 -15.68 0.76 5.88
CA LEU A 84 -15.10 -0.14 4.90
C LEU A 84 -15.02 0.51 3.51
N GLN A 85 -16.08 1.19 3.09
CA GLN A 85 -16.11 1.85 1.79
C GLN A 85 -15.08 2.97 1.70
N ALA A 86 -14.95 3.80 2.74
CA ALA A 86 -13.92 4.84 2.81
C ALA A 86 -12.51 4.24 2.72
N TYR A 87 -12.24 3.18 3.50
CA TYR A 87 -10.96 2.46 3.44
C TYR A 87 -10.64 1.93 2.04
N ILE A 88 -11.61 1.27 1.39
CA ILE A 88 -11.41 0.72 0.05
C ILE A 88 -11.11 1.83 -0.95
N SER A 89 -11.89 2.92 -0.95
CA SER A 89 -11.68 4.04 -1.85
C SER A 89 -10.28 4.66 -1.70
N GLU A 90 -9.87 4.94 -0.46
CA GLU A 90 -8.55 5.51 -0.16
C GLU A 90 -7.40 4.57 -0.60
N ASN A 91 -7.50 3.28 -0.29
CA ASN A 91 -6.42 2.33 -0.59
C ASN A 91 -6.35 1.94 -2.08
N VAL A 92 -7.46 2.07 -2.82
CA VAL A 92 -7.46 1.95 -4.28
C VAL A 92 -6.80 3.17 -4.92
N GLU A 93 -7.09 4.38 -4.44
CA GLU A 93 -6.46 5.61 -4.90
C GLU A 93 -4.95 5.62 -4.66
N LYS A 94 -4.52 5.12 -3.49
CA LYS A 94 -3.11 4.90 -3.14
C LYS A 94 -2.45 3.72 -3.86
N ALA A 95 -3.20 2.94 -4.64
CA ALA A 95 -2.77 1.70 -5.29
C ALA A 95 -2.23 0.61 -4.32
N PHE A 96 -2.57 0.69 -3.03
CA PHE A 96 -2.24 -0.34 -2.03
C PHE A 96 -3.07 -1.62 -2.23
N ILE A 97 -4.31 -1.47 -2.69
CA ILE A 97 -5.17 -2.59 -3.08
C ILE A 97 -5.73 -2.37 -4.48
N ARG A 98 -6.22 -3.45 -5.10
CA ARG A 98 -6.91 -3.40 -6.39
C ARG A 98 -8.05 -4.42 -6.43
N PRO A 99 -9.07 -4.21 -7.29
CA PRO A 99 -10.05 -5.24 -7.58
C PRO A 99 -9.37 -6.54 -8.03
N SER A 100 -9.90 -7.67 -7.56
CA SER A 100 -9.36 -9.01 -7.85
C SER A 100 -10.50 -9.96 -8.18
N SER A 101 -10.24 -10.90 -9.11
CA SER A 101 -11.14 -12.00 -9.48
C SER A 101 -10.68 -13.35 -8.91
N SER A 102 -10.02 -13.30 -7.74
CA SER A 102 -9.52 -14.48 -7.03
C SER A 102 -10.64 -15.48 -6.70
N SER A 103 -10.33 -16.79 -6.80
CA SER A 103 -11.22 -17.87 -6.36
C SER A 103 -11.22 -18.09 -4.84
N THR A 104 -10.34 -17.39 -4.12
CA THR A 104 -10.25 -17.36 -2.65
C THR A 104 -10.50 -15.95 -2.15
N GLY A 105 -11.07 -15.84 -0.95
CA GLY A 105 -11.32 -14.57 -0.28
C GLY A 105 -11.49 -14.76 1.23
N ALA A 106 -11.02 -13.78 1.99
CA ALA A 106 -11.17 -13.72 3.45
C ALA A 106 -12.17 -12.61 3.82
N PRO A 107 -12.93 -12.78 4.91
CA PRO A 107 -13.87 -11.77 5.37
C PRO A 107 -13.11 -10.63 6.06
N VAL A 108 -13.80 -9.50 6.21
CA VAL A 108 -13.29 -8.34 6.94
C VAL A 108 -14.05 -8.22 8.24
N VAL A 109 -13.32 -7.99 9.33
CA VAL A 109 -13.86 -7.71 10.66
C VAL A 109 -13.33 -6.38 11.17
N PHE A 110 -14.11 -5.73 12.05
CA PHE A 110 -13.71 -4.47 12.66
C PHE A 110 -13.40 -4.65 14.15
N VAL A 111 -12.24 -4.15 14.57
CA VAL A 111 -11.83 -4.11 15.97
C VAL A 111 -11.92 -2.68 16.47
N LYS A 112 -12.66 -2.46 17.55
CA LYS A 112 -12.73 -1.15 18.21
C LYS A 112 -11.45 -0.91 19.01
N LYS A 113 -10.63 0.06 18.59
CA LYS A 113 -9.50 0.55 19.37
C LYS A 113 -9.92 1.71 20.25
N LYS A 114 -9.28 1.79 21.43
CA LYS A 114 -9.42 2.94 22.33
C LYS A 114 -8.88 4.18 21.61
N ASP A 115 -9.66 5.24 21.57
CA ASP A 115 -9.31 6.58 21.03
C ASP A 115 -9.08 6.68 19.50
N VAL A 116 -8.85 5.58 18.79
CA VAL A 116 -8.58 5.55 17.34
C VAL A 116 -9.80 5.16 16.49
N GLY A 117 -10.87 4.65 17.12
CA GLY A 117 -12.10 4.25 16.42
C GLY A 117 -12.08 2.80 15.95
N LEU A 118 -12.62 2.53 14.76
CA LEU A 118 -12.64 1.17 14.18
C LEU A 118 -11.37 0.92 13.37
N CYS A 119 -10.75 -0.23 13.57
CA CYS A 119 -9.67 -0.73 12.72
C CYS A 119 -10.14 -1.92 11.90
N LEU A 120 -9.89 -1.85 10.60
CA LEU A 120 -10.14 -2.95 9.67
C LEU A 120 -9.12 -4.07 9.92
N CYS A 121 -9.60 -5.30 9.99
CA CYS A 121 -8.79 -6.51 10.04
C CYS A 121 -9.32 -7.50 9.00
N VAL A 122 -8.40 -8.13 8.26
CA VAL A 122 -8.71 -9.29 7.43
C VAL A 122 -8.53 -10.52 8.32
N ASP A 123 -9.56 -11.36 8.41
CA ASP A 123 -9.58 -12.58 9.23
C ASP A 123 -8.67 -13.67 8.64
#